data_AF-A0AA39WAP2-F1
#
_entry.id   AF-A0AA39WAP2-F1
#
_cell.length_a   1.000
_cell.length_b   1.000
_cell.length_c   1.000
_cell.angle_alpha   90.00
_cell.angle_beta   90.00
_cell.angle_gamma   90.00
#
_symmetry.space_group_name_H-M   'P 1'
#
loop_
_entity.id
_entity.type
_entity.pdbx_description
1 polymer ?
#
loop_
_entity_poly.entity_id
_entity_poly.type
_entity_poly.pdbx_seq_one_letter_code
_entity_poly.pdbx_strand_id
1 'polypeptide(L)'
;MPHKTSSLSDQLTADDNDQSAPIVHTAHSNEEPILLPSRITHKFYEPLVLQISLTDAPSNNYRDSSVDMPAKVNTGDLEQLFHAFVNKLCHVCDRSRGGNSVTSLTILNSLFNKGRVHYWFAVNQASPKELATAGEFVKSLLRQIGEAPDDPARQNKVRKSLLYDVLQFNRPRISVYLRGIQKELDECLKRCRLDESDENKIIANELSVLVDPGNIGGELHDPEPDYVTKCETTIRQLIHIFSTPAGKTIEQRAAEGRRSSMPGITSMEVWSDFLHNARRILAYPQSVTFFLLARRTWPQLFLNPLLSFLPSSQPAARPARNKSMSADSIVGRMTRKEKEITIFRDYVRSLQSFDLDQRIQHEYSKDTFRPIVHSEVLLLDFLAKSPDFGDGINPSHFFNDWMYIGSSKPTCKLCAYYFEEHRSHVEHRPTHGNVYHNWRFPDVYPSQGKKEGEEARQIMVDRVLQRLRKDAFDIVRKKIPPTYKRLDTNTFSATVSMAEGWTRSGGSTSSGSDDVASLVGELDVGEAEERAGLFAAEGELDDDDGDDGDDGDDGGAML
;
A
#
# COMPACT_ATOMS: atom_id res chain seq x y z
N MET A 1 6.00 71.77 14.91
CA MET A 1 6.54 71.19 16.16
C MET A 1 6.02 69.76 16.30
N PRO A 2 6.90 68.81 16.61
CA PRO A 2 7.06 67.63 15.75
C PRO A 2 7.18 66.28 16.49
N HIS A 3 7.37 65.23 15.69
CA HIS A 3 7.90 63.88 15.99
C HIS A 3 6.96 62.85 16.62
N LYS A 4 6.68 61.77 15.86
CA LYS A 4 7.50 60.55 15.94
C LYS A 4 7.20 59.58 14.78
N THR A 5 8.21 59.39 13.95
CA THR A 5 8.47 58.16 13.19
C THR A 5 8.78 57.02 14.17
N SER A 6 8.17 55.86 13.99
CA SER A 6 8.60 54.62 14.65
C SER A 6 8.67 53.51 13.61
N SER A 7 9.90 53.24 13.20
CA SER A 7 10.38 52.01 12.59
C SER A 7 9.75 50.76 13.23
N LEU A 8 9.30 49.82 12.41
CA LEU A 8 9.06 48.41 12.76
C LEU A 8 10.18 47.60 12.09
N SER A 9 11.41 47.88 12.49
CA SER A 9 12.54 46.96 12.43
C SER A 9 12.86 46.58 13.86
N ASP A 10 13.26 45.33 14.06
CA ASP A 10 13.71 44.72 15.33
C ASP A 10 12.62 44.02 16.14
N GLN A 11 12.20 42.83 15.68
CA GLN A 11 12.17 41.61 16.50
C GLN A 11 12.47 40.39 15.60
N LEU A 12 13.69 40.33 15.09
CA LEU A 12 14.34 39.09 14.66
C LEU A 12 15.39 38.79 15.73
N THR A 13 14.97 38.08 16.78
CA THR A 13 15.89 37.42 17.72
C THR A 13 15.60 35.94 17.66
N ALA A 14 16.67 35.20 17.37
CA ALA A 14 16.73 33.76 17.18
C ALA A 14 16.03 32.98 18.31
N ASP A 15 15.04 32.19 17.92
CA ASP A 15 14.69 30.94 18.60
C ASP A 15 14.92 29.81 17.59
N ASP A 16 16.18 29.37 17.53
CA ASP A 16 16.69 28.32 16.64
C ASP A 16 16.48 26.94 17.29
N ASN A 17 15.24 26.67 17.73
CA ASN A 17 14.85 25.39 18.32
C ASN A 17 13.39 25.03 18.01
N ASP A 18 12.94 25.24 16.76
CA ASP A 18 11.62 24.78 16.36
C ASP A 18 11.61 23.27 16.11
N GLN A 19 11.46 22.53 17.22
CA GLN A 19 11.05 21.13 17.26
C GLN A 19 9.55 20.98 16.94
N SER A 20 9.04 21.68 15.93
CA SER A 20 7.60 21.70 15.61
C SER A 20 7.02 20.29 15.51
N ALA A 21 5.92 20.06 16.23
CA ALA A 21 5.17 18.80 16.16
C ALA A 21 4.71 18.56 14.70
N PRO A 22 4.50 17.30 14.29
CA PRO A 22 3.92 17.00 12.99
C PRO A 22 2.61 17.79 12.82
N ILE A 23 2.49 18.53 11.72
CA ILE A 23 1.29 19.33 11.49
C ILE A 23 0.23 18.40 10.88
N VAL A 24 -0.72 17.98 11.70
CA VAL A 24 -1.95 17.37 11.21
C VAL A 24 -2.85 18.51 10.74
N HIS A 25 -3.05 18.61 9.43
CA HIS A 25 -3.98 19.60 8.90
C HIS A 25 -5.38 19.18 9.31
N THR A 26 -6.08 20.06 10.01
CA THR A 26 -7.53 19.91 10.16
C THR A 26 -8.16 20.15 8.80
N ALA A 27 -9.24 19.43 8.49
CA ALA A 27 -9.94 19.55 7.21
C ALA A 27 -10.15 21.03 6.86
N HIS A 28 -9.77 21.38 5.62
CA HIS A 28 -9.98 22.71 5.08
C HIS A 28 -11.45 23.09 5.20
N SER A 29 -11.73 24.11 6.04
CA SER A 29 -13.01 24.80 6.25
C SER A 29 -14.18 23.96 6.79
N ASN A 30 -14.99 24.55 7.67
CA ASN A 30 -16.32 24.02 8.07
C ASN A 30 -17.33 23.97 6.89
N GLU A 31 -16.86 23.99 5.64
CA GLU A 31 -17.71 23.98 4.45
C GLU A 31 -18.09 22.55 4.10
N GLU A 32 -19.39 22.34 3.87
CA GLU A 32 -19.86 21.07 3.33
C GLU A 32 -19.41 20.91 1.87
N PRO A 33 -18.94 19.72 1.46
CA PRO A 33 -18.54 19.47 0.09
C PRO A 33 -19.74 19.52 -0.85
N ILE A 34 -19.54 20.06 -2.04
CA ILE A 34 -20.55 20.06 -3.09
C ILE A 34 -20.79 18.62 -3.55
N LEU A 35 -21.98 18.10 -3.27
CA LEU A 35 -22.35 16.74 -3.63
C LEU A 35 -22.36 16.53 -5.14
N LEU A 36 -21.82 15.37 -5.57
CA LEU A 36 -21.93 14.94 -6.96
C LEU A 36 -23.40 14.57 -7.25
N PRO A 37 -24.02 15.06 -8.35
CA PRO A 37 -25.41 14.75 -8.64
C PRO A 37 -25.64 13.24 -8.78
N SER A 38 -26.70 12.73 -8.15
CA SER A 38 -27.01 11.29 -8.08
C SER A 38 -27.00 10.59 -9.44
N ARG A 39 -27.42 11.27 -10.50
CA ARG A 39 -27.39 10.75 -11.87
C ARG A 39 -25.96 10.44 -12.35
N ILE A 40 -25.00 11.30 -12.01
CA ILE A 40 -23.58 11.12 -12.37
C ILE A 40 -22.97 10.03 -11.51
N THR A 41 -23.24 10.05 -10.20
CA THR A 41 -22.84 9.00 -9.26
C THR A 41 -23.25 7.61 -9.76
N HIS A 42 -24.55 7.40 -10.04
CA HIS A 42 -25.02 6.10 -10.53
C HIS A 42 -24.39 5.71 -11.87
N LYS A 43 -24.20 6.66 -12.81
CA LYS A 43 -23.55 6.38 -14.10
C LYS A 43 -22.13 5.86 -13.96
N PHE A 44 -21.42 6.27 -12.90
CA PHE A 44 -20.07 5.82 -12.59
C PHE A 44 -20.05 4.45 -11.91
N TYR A 45 -20.88 4.25 -10.88
CA TYR A 45 -20.87 3.01 -10.12
C TYR A 45 -21.51 1.82 -10.85
N GLU A 46 -22.46 2.05 -11.76
CA GLU A 46 -23.09 0.98 -12.56
C GLU A 46 -22.03 0.12 -13.32
N PRO A 47 -21.14 0.67 -14.17
CA PRO A 47 -20.10 -0.12 -14.82
C PRO A 47 -19.00 -0.62 -13.87
N LEU A 48 -18.75 0.07 -12.75
CA LEU A 48 -17.76 -0.35 -11.75
C LEU A 48 -18.20 -1.65 -11.06
N VAL A 49 -19.41 -1.65 -10.52
CA VAL A 49 -19.99 -2.82 -9.85
C VAL A 49 -20.18 -3.94 -10.85
N LEU A 50 -20.61 -3.66 -12.08
CA LEU A 50 -20.65 -4.69 -13.12
C LEU A 50 -19.27 -5.32 -13.35
N GLN A 51 -18.19 -4.53 -13.43
CA GLN A 51 -16.85 -5.08 -13.63
C GLN A 51 -16.39 -5.94 -12.45
N ILE A 52 -16.68 -5.52 -11.20
CA ILE A 52 -16.41 -6.30 -9.99
C ILE A 52 -17.21 -7.61 -10.02
N SER A 53 -18.51 -7.55 -10.28
CA SER A 53 -19.33 -8.75 -10.40
C SER A 53 -18.98 -9.61 -11.63
N LEU A 54 -18.29 -9.08 -12.63
CA LEU A 54 -17.76 -9.88 -13.73
C LEU A 54 -16.43 -10.56 -13.33
N THR A 55 -15.62 -9.91 -12.48
CA THR A 55 -14.39 -10.52 -11.93
C THR A 55 -14.70 -11.59 -10.90
N ASP A 56 -15.74 -11.42 -10.08
CA ASP A 56 -16.09 -12.32 -8.97
C ASP A 56 -16.90 -13.55 -9.45
N ALA A 57 -16.61 -14.07 -10.64
CA ALA A 57 -17.32 -15.23 -11.18
C ALA A 57 -16.73 -16.53 -10.65
N PRO A 58 -17.57 -17.52 -10.26
CA PRO A 58 -17.11 -18.89 -9.95
C PRO A 58 -16.46 -19.60 -11.14
N SER A 59 -16.32 -18.92 -12.28
CA SER A 59 -15.52 -19.38 -13.39
C SER A 59 -14.05 -19.21 -13.03
N ASN A 60 -13.46 -20.30 -12.56
CA ASN A 60 -12.05 -20.68 -12.41
C ASN A 60 -11.09 -20.35 -13.59
N ASN A 61 -11.39 -19.34 -14.41
CA ASN A 61 -10.55 -18.84 -15.49
C ASN A 61 -9.77 -17.60 -15.04
N TYR A 62 -9.38 -17.50 -13.78
CA TYR A 62 -8.46 -16.46 -13.36
C TYR A 62 -7.12 -16.70 -14.03
N ARG A 63 -6.68 -15.75 -14.86
CA ARG A 63 -5.24 -15.57 -15.08
C ARG A 63 -4.77 -14.64 -13.97
N ASP A 64 -4.21 -15.22 -12.92
CA ASP A 64 -3.28 -14.47 -12.10
C ASP A 64 -2.21 -13.95 -13.07
N SER A 65 -2.15 -12.63 -13.25
CA SER A 65 -1.13 -12.02 -14.09
C SER A 65 0.25 -12.08 -13.44
N SER A 66 0.44 -12.94 -12.43
CA SER A 66 1.69 -13.28 -11.76
C SER A 66 2.73 -13.96 -12.66
N VAL A 67 3.05 -13.34 -13.78
CA VAL A 67 4.45 -13.27 -14.20
C VAL A 67 4.99 -11.87 -13.83
N ASP A 68 4.63 -11.39 -12.65
CA ASP A 68 5.23 -10.19 -12.09
C ASP A 68 6.51 -10.62 -11.37
N MET A 69 7.59 -10.76 -12.13
CA MET A 69 8.95 -10.81 -11.57
C MET A 69 9.15 -9.58 -10.66
N PRO A 70 9.95 -9.66 -9.59
CA PRO A 70 10.26 -8.47 -8.80
C PRO A 70 10.78 -7.41 -9.74
N ALA A 71 10.16 -6.23 -9.74
CA ALA A 71 10.77 -5.05 -10.34
C ALA A 71 12.06 -4.83 -9.55
N LYS A 72 13.17 -5.31 -10.10
CA LYS A 72 14.49 -5.09 -9.52
C LYS A 72 14.70 -3.58 -9.56
N VAL A 73 14.88 -2.97 -8.40
CA VAL A 73 15.25 -1.57 -8.37
C VAL A 73 16.73 -1.51 -8.70
N ASN A 74 17.02 -0.81 -9.77
CA ASN A 74 18.39 -0.45 -10.07
C ASN A 74 18.82 0.62 -9.07
N THR A 75 19.59 0.25 -8.04
CA THR A 75 20.07 1.21 -7.04
C THR A 75 21.10 2.20 -7.60
N GLY A 76 21.63 1.95 -8.81
CA GLY A 76 22.42 2.91 -9.58
C GLY A 76 21.57 3.98 -10.29
N ASP A 77 20.27 3.75 -10.45
CA ASP A 77 19.32 4.74 -10.93
C ASP A 77 18.76 5.51 -9.73
N LEU A 78 19.14 6.78 -9.64
CA LEU A 78 18.80 7.65 -8.51
C LEU A 78 17.29 7.88 -8.38
N GLU A 79 16.56 7.95 -9.49
CA GLU A 79 15.11 8.16 -9.47
C GLU A 79 14.38 6.90 -9.01
N GLN A 80 14.80 5.72 -9.49
CA GLN A 80 14.24 4.45 -9.01
C GLN A 80 14.55 4.20 -7.52
N LEU A 81 15.75 4.56 -7.07
CA LEU A 81 16.10 4.50 -5.65
C LEU A 81 15.22 5.44 -4.81
N PHE A 82 14.91 6.63 -5.33
CA PHE A 82 14.03 7.60 -4.67
C PHE A 82 12.59 7.06 -4.59
N HIS A 83 12.05 6.55 -5.69
CA HIS A 83 10.74 5.91 -5.71
C HIS A 83 10.67 4.74 -4.72
N ALA A 84 11.74 3.93 -4.63
CA ALA A 84 11.83 2.86 -3.65
C ALA A 84 11.82 3.40 -2.21
N PHE A 85 12.61 4.43 -1.90
CA PHE A 85 12.61 5.08 -0.59
C PHE A 85 11.21 5.59 -0.19
N VAL A 86 10.55 6.35 -1.06
CA VAL A 86 9.20 6.89 -0.79
C VAL A 86 8.20 5.77 -0.55
N ASN A 87 8.18 4.74 -1.41
CA ASN A 87 7.28 3.59 -1.25
C ASN A 87 7.56 2.79 0.03
N LYS A 88 8.83 2.64 0.41
CA LYS A 88 9.25 1.92 1.64
C LYS A 88 8.89 2.72 2.90
N LEU A 89 8.95 4.04 2.84
CA LEU A 89 8.48 4.90 3.94
C LEU A 89 6.97 4.78 4.09
N CYS A 90 6.20 4.81 3.00
CA CYS A 90 4.76 4.52 3.04
C CYS A 90 4.46 3.12 3.61
N HIS A 91 5.25 2.11 3.22
CA HIS A 91 5.08 0.74 3.68
C HIS A 91 5.17 0.59 5.20
N VAL A 92 6.17 1.20 5.84
CA VAL A 92 6.33 1.12 7.31
C VAL A 92 5.34 2.01 8.08
N CYS A 93 4.64 2.92 7.39
CA CYS A 93 3.58 3.75 7.97
C CYS A 93 2.19 3.12 7.87
N ASP A 94 2.05 2.00 7.16
CA ASP A 94 0.78 1.31 6.94
C ASP A 94 0.59 0.22 8.01
N ARG A 95 -0.06 0.62 9.10
CA ARG A 95 -0.14 -0.11 10.38
C ARG A 95 -1.12 -1.29 10.38
N SER A 96 -2.05 -1.36 9.43
CA SER A 96 -3.10 -2.37 9.39
C SER A 96 -3.08 -3.17 8.09
N ARG A 97 -3.75 -4.34 8.08
CA ARG A 97 -4.01 -5.08 6.84
C ARG A 97 -5.23 -4.45 6.14
N GLY A 98 -5.33 -4.67 4.82
CA GLY A 98 -6.46 -4.19 4.03
C GLY A 98 -6.22 -2.82 3.39
N GLY A 99 -7.28 -2.24 2.82
CA GLY A 99 -7.22 -0.96 2.10
C GLY A 99 -7.39 0.27 2.99
N ASN A 100 -7.82 0.09 4.24
CA ASN A 100 -8.21 1.19 5.10
C ASN A 100 -7.03 1.98 5.66
N SER A 101 -5.83 1.41 5.76
CA SER A 101 -4.64 2.11 6.29
C SER A 101 -3.61 2.45 5.21
N VAL A 102 -3.98 2.42 3.93
CA VAL A 102 -3.04 2.72 2.84
C VAL A 102 -2.50 4.13 2.98
N THR A 103 -1.19 4.22 3.19
CA THR A 103 -0.45 5.47 3.34
C THR A 103 0.18 5.87 2.02
N SER A 104 0.05 7.14 1.66
CA SER A 104 0.66 7.76 0.49
C SER A 104 1.52 8.94 0.90
N LEU A 105 2.56 9.23 0.13
CA LEU A 105 3.56 10.26 0.42
C LEU A 105 4.04 10.95 -0.86
N THR A 106 4.26 12.25 -0.76
CA THR A 106 5.12 13.02 -1.68
C THR A 106 6.13 13.85 -0.90
N ILE A 107 7.28 14.13 -1.51
CA ILE A 107 8.34 14.94 -0.91
C ILE A 107 8.56 16.17 -1.80
N LEU A 108 8.30 17.34 -1.23
CA LEU A 108 8.37 18.62 -1.93
C LEU A 108 9.56 19.45 -1.43
N ASN A 109 10.04 20.34 -2.29
CA ASN A 109 10.91 21.43 -1.85
C ASN A 109 10.09 22.40 -1.01
N SER A 110 10.61 22.82 0.15
CA SER A 110 9.92 23.81 0.97
C SER A 110 9.87 25.15 0.24
N LEU A 111 8.65 25.66 0.06
CA LEU A 111 8.40 26.96 -0.59
C LEU A 111 8.83 28.13 0.30
N PHE A 112 8.80 27.94 1.62
CA PHE A 112 9.10 28.98 2.61
C PHE A 112 10.55 28.93 3.12
N ASN A 113 11.16 27.74 3.20
CA ASN A 113 12.49 27.54 3.75
C ASN A 113 13.44 26.90 2.72
N LYS A 114 14.17 27.73 1.98
CA LYS A 114 15.11 27.27 0.95
C LYS A 114 16.10 26.24 1.54
N GLY A 115 16.17 25.06 0.90
CA GLY A 115 17.06 23.97 1.30
C GLY A 115 16.42 22.93 2.24
N ARG A 116 15.20 23.15 2.74
CA ARG A 116 14.43 22.13 3.48
C ARG A 116 13.46 21.39 2.56
N VAL A 117 13.18 20.14 2.90
CA VAL A 117 12.14 19.33 2.25
C VAL A 117 10.90 19.22 3.13
N HIS A 118 9.76 18.99 2.50
CA HIS A 118 8.47 18.84 3.16
C HIS A 118 7.82 17.52 2.74
N TYR A 119 7.60 16.65 3.71
CA TYR A 119 6.90 15.38 3.56
C TYR A 119 5.41 15.59 3.75
N TRP A 120 4.62 15.27 2.72
CA TRP A 120 3.17 15.34 2.74
C TRP A 120 2.56 13.94 2.68
N PHE A 121 1.90 13.56 3.77
CA PHE A 121 1.26 12.27 3.91
C PHE A 121 -0.25 12.37 3.75
N ALA A 122 -0.85 11.30 3.22
CA ALA A 122 -2.27 11.03 3.35
C ALA A 122 -2.44 9.55 3.71
N VAL A 123 -3.41 9.24 4.57
CA VAL A 123 -3.73 7.87 4.98
C VAL A 123 -5.22 7.67 4.69
N ASN A 124 -5.58 6.49 4.19
CA ASN A 124 -7.00 6.13 4.10
C ASN A 124 -7.59 6.07 5.52
N GLN A 125 -8.85 6.49 5.69
CA GLN A 125 -9.69 6.30 6.88
C GLN A 125 -9.05 6.47 8.28
N ALA A 126 -7.94 7.18 8.41
CA ALA A 126 -7.27 7.43 9.67
C ALA A 126 -7.93 8.56 10.42
N SER A 127 -8.16 8.34 11.71
CA SER A 127 -8.58 9.36 12.67
C SER A 127 -7.48 10.39 12.93
N PRO A 128 -7.80 11.59 13.44
CA PRO A 128 -6.79 12.57 13.83
C PRO A 128 -5.76 12.04 14.83
N LYS A 129 -6.17 11.16 15.75
CA LYS A 129 -5.27 10.51 16.72
C LYS A 129 -4.28 9.59 16.02
N GLU A 130 -4.75 8.76 15.08
CA GLU A 130 -3.88 7.87 14.31
C GLU A 130 -2.90 8.65 13.43
N LEU A 131 -3.34 9.76 12.81
CA LEU A 131 -2.47 10.65 12.04
C LEU A 131 -1.38 11.28 12.92
N ALA A 132 -1.72 11.72 14.14
CA ALA A 132 -0.76 12.26 15.09
C ALA A 132 0.27 11.20 15.51
N THR A 133 -0.18 9.99 15.86
CA THR A 133 0.71 8.86 16.20
C THR A 133 1.62 8.48 15.03
N ALA A 134 1.10 8.43 13.79
CA ALA A 134 1.91 8.20 12.60
C ALA A 134 2.95 9.32 12.39
N GLY A 135 2.57 10.58 12.64
CA GLY A 135 3.48 11.72 12.54
C GLY A 135 4.63 11.64 13.54
N GLU A 136 4.37 11.27 14.79
CA GLU A 136 5.40 11.08 15.81
C GLU A 136 6.37 9.95 15.44
N PHE A 137 5.82 8.84 14.96
CA PHE A 137 6.61 7.71 14.46
C PHE A 137 7.52 8.12 13.31
N VAL A 138 6.99 8.76 12.26
CA VAL A 138 7.79 9.19 11.10
C VAL A 138 8.85 10.21 11.51
N LYS A 139 8.51 11.17 12.40
CA LYS A 139 9.47 12.15 12.90
C LYS A 139 10.62 11.48 13.64
N SER A 140 10.34 10.52 14.53
CA SER A 140 11.37 9.75 15.22
C SER A 140 12.23 8.95 14.24
N LEU A 141 11.59 8.28 13.27
CA LEU A 141 12.24 7.46 12.26
C LEU A 141 13.21 8.29 11.40
N LEU A 142 12.76 9.41 10.83
CA LEU A 142 13.59 10.29 10.00
C LEU A 142 14.77 10.87 10.78
N ARG A 143 14.57 11.23 12.06
CA ARG A 143 15.65 11.71 12.93
C ARG A 143 16.71 10.63 13.14
N GLN A 144 16.31 9.41 13.52
CA GLN A 144 17.25 8.30 13.73
C GLN A 144 18.03 7.95 12.46
N ILE A 145 17.38 8.00 11.30
CA ILE A 145 18.05 7.78 10.02
C ILE A 145 19.06 8.91 9.73
N GLY A 146 18.68 10.17 9.94
CA GLY A 146 19.55 11.33 9.73
C GLY A 146 20.80 11.32 10.61
N GLU A 147 20.64 10.96 11.89
CA GLU A 147 21.69 10.88 12.91
C GLU A 147 22.53 9.60 12.81
N ALA A 148 22.19 8.67 11.91
CA ALA A 148 22.92 7.43 11.76
C ALA A 148 24.41 7.70 11.45
N PRO A 149 25.37 7.02 12.09
CA PRO A 149 26.78 7.23 11.81
C PRO A 149 27.16 6.64 10.44
N ASP A 150 28.24 7.13 9.83
CA ASP A 150 28.79 6.52 8.60
C ASP A 150 29.58 5.23 8.87
N ASP A 151 30.07 5.10 10.11
CA ASP A 151 30.85 3.96 10.60
C ASP A 151 30.02 2.64 10.60
N PRO A 152 30.48 1.58 9.91
CA PRO A 152 29.73 0.33 9.77
C PRO A 152 29.34 -0.34 11.09
N ALA A 153 30.23 -0.36 12.08
CA ALA A 153 29.97 -1.01 13.38
C ALA A 153 28.85 -0.29 14.14
N ARG A 154 28.89 1.05 14.20
CA ARG A 154 27.83 1.84 14.84
C ARG A 154 26.53 1.88 14.04
N GLN A 155 26.58 1.69 12.72
CA GLN A 155 25.38 1.53 11.90
C GLN A 155 24.59 0.27 12.27
N ASN A 156 25.23 -0.81 12.70
CA ASN A 156 24.51 -2.02 13.09
C ASN A 156 23.59 -1.77 14.29
N LYS A 157 24.03 -0.98 15.27
CA LYS A 157 23.17 -0.57 16.40
C LYS A 157 21.96 0.26 15.93
N VAL A 158 22.18 1.21 15.02
CA VAL A 158 21.10 2.03 14.45
C VAL A 158 20.14 1.18 13.61
N ARG A 159 20.64 0.23 12.81
CA ARG A 159 19.82 -0.71 12.04
C ARG A 159 18.89 -1.52 12.96
N LYS A 160 19.41 -2.08 14.04
CA LYS A 160 18.61 -2.83 15.04
C LYS A 160 17.55 -1.93 15.66
N SER A 161 17.91 -0.72 16.09
CA SER A 161 16.96 0.24 16.67
C SER A 161 15.85 0.63 15.68
N LEU A 162 16.20 0.91 14.42
CA LEU A 162 15.23 1.25 13.38
C LEU A 162 14.27 0.08 13.10
N LEU A 163 14.80 -1.14 13.04
CA LEU A 163 13.99 -2.33 12.85
C LEU A 163 13.04 -2.53 14.03
N TYR A 164 13.52 -2.38 15.27
CA TYR A 164 12.70 -2.47 16.48
C TYR A 164 11.50 -1.51 16.41
N ASP A 165 11.75 -0.21 16.18
CA ASP A 165 10.70 0.81 16.14
C ASP A 165 9.68 0.53 15.01
N VAL A 166 10.17 0.07 13.85
CA VAL A 166 9.32 -0.31 12.71
C VAL A 166 8.45 -1.53 13.03
N LEU A 167 9.01 -2.57 13.66
CA LEU A 167 8.29 -3.78 14.04
C LEU A 167 7.25 -3.49 15.13
N GLN A 168 7.60 -2.66 16.12
CA GLN A 168 6.71 -2.21 17.18
C GLN A 168 5.51 -1.46 16.60
N PHE A 169 5.75 -0.44 15.76
CA PHE A 169 4.68 0.36 15.16
C PHE A 169 3.74 -0.48 14.28
N ASN A 170 4.28 -1.48 13.56
CA ASN A 170 3.54 -2.33 12.63
C ASN A 170 3.01 -3.64 13.25
N ARG A 171 3.09 -3.79 14.57
CA ARG A 171 2.65 -4.99 15.30
C ARG A 171 1.28 -5.52 14.85
N PRO A 172 0.21 -4.71 14.73
CA PRO A 172 -1.10 -5.21 14.31
C PRO A 172 -1.07 -5.92 12.95
N ARG A 173 -0.37 -5.35 11.98
CA ARG A 173 -0.24 -5.91 10.64
C ARG A 173 0.70 -7.10 10.58
N ILE A 174 1.85 -7.04 11.25
CA ILE A 174 2.84 -8.12 11.27
C ILE A 174 2.24 -9.39 11.87
N SER A 175 1.48 -9.27 12.96
CA SER A 175 0.82 -10.41 13.61
C SER A 175 -0.10 -11.18 12.66
N VAL A 176 -0.77 -10.50 11.73
CA VAL A 176 -1.59 -11.17 10.72
C VAL A 176 -0.75 -12.02 9.77
N TYR A 177 0.39 -11.51 9.30
CA TYR A 177 1.28 -12.27 8.42
C TYR A 177 1.97 -13.42 9.15
N LEU A 178 2.35 -13.24 10.42
CA LEU A 178 2.94 -14.33 11.22
C LEU A 178 1.94 -15.49 11.40
N ARG A 179 0.67 -15.19 11.71
CA ARG A 179 -0.40 -16.22 11.76
C ARG A 179 -0.61 -16.90 10.41
N GLY A 180 -0.57 -16.11 9.33
CA GLY A 180 -0.61 -16.63 7.96
C GLY A 180 0.55 -17.59 7.67
N ILE A 181 1.78 -17.26 8.10
CA ILE A 181 2.93 -18.16 7.95
C ILE A 181 2.68 -19.48 8.67
N GLN A 182 2.20 -19.46 9.93
CA GLN A 182 1.93 -20.68 10.69
C GLN A 182 0.92 -21.58 9.97
N LYS A 183 -0.22 -21.00 9.56
CA LYS A 183 -1.29 -21.72 8.86
C LYS A 183 -0.76 -22.41 7.59
N GLU A 184 -0.04 -21.67 6.76
CA GLU A 184 0.45 -22.21 5.49
C GLU A 184 1.65 -23.14 5.66
N LEU A 185 2.44 -22.97 6.72
CA LEU A 185 3.58 -23.83 7.06
C LEU A 185 3.12 -25.27 7.35
N ASP A 186 2.07 -25.43 8.16
CA ASP A 186 1.52 -26.75 8.51
C ASP A 186 1.06 -27.52 7.26
N GLU A 187 0.38 -26.83 6.36
CA GLU A 187 -0.09 -27.43 5.11
C GLU A 187 1.07 -27.68 4.12
N CYS A 188 2.08 -26.80 4.04
CA CYS A 188 3.30 -27.04 3.27
C CYS A 188 4.01 -28.32 3.73
N LEU A 189 4.19 -28.48 5.04
CA LEU A 189 4.85 -29.65 5.64
C LEU A 189 4.04 -30.93 5.41
N LYS A 190 2.71 -30.86 5.54
CA LYS A 190 1.83 -31.98 5.22
C LYS A 190 1.98 -32.42 3.78
N ARG A 191 2.06 -31.48 2.82
CA ARG A 191 2.29 -31.79 1.39
C ARG A 191 3.66 -32.41 1.15
N CYS A 192 4.71 -31.93 1.81
CA CYS A 192 6.03 -32.55 1.73
C CYS A 192 6.04 -33.99 2.27
N ARG A 193 5.20 -34.32 3.25
CA ARG A 193 5.09 -35.70 3.78
C ARG A 193 4.33 -36.65 2.86
N LEU A 194 3.46 -36.14 1.99
CA LEU A 194 2.68 -36.96 1.05
C LEU A 194 3.49 -37.44 -0.16
N ASP A 195 4.60 -36.78 -0.47
CA ASP A 195 5.51 -37.12 -1.55
C ASP A 195 6.96 -37.15 -1.00
N GLU A 196 7.49 -38.34 -0.73
CA GLU A 196 8.80 -38.54 -0.09
C GLU A 196 10.01 -38.33 -1.02
N SER A 197 9.87 -37.49 -2.05
CA SER A 197 10.99 -37.06 -2.87
C SER A 197 12.09 -36.39 -2.02
N ASP A 198 13.35 -36.53 -2.42
CA ASP A 198 14.48 -35.95 -1.68
C ASP A 198 14.40 -34.41 -1.61
N GLU A 199 13.81 -33.77 -2.64
CA GLU A 199 13.51 -32.33 -2.60
C GLU A 199 12.51 -31.96 -1.51
N ASN A 200 11.45 -32.76 -1.31
CA ASN A 200 10.46 -32.52 -0.25
C ASN A 200 11.03 -32.74 1.15
N LYS A 201 11.95 -33.70 1.31
CA LYS A 201 12.67 -33.89 2.58
C LYS A 201 13.55 -32.68 2.92
N ILE A 202 14.26 -32.14 1.93
CA ILE A 202 15.08 -30.93 2.10
C ILE A 202 14.19 -29.75 2.50
N ILE A 203 13.09 -29.50 1.78
CA ILE A 203 12.15 -28.41 2.10
C ILE A 203 11.54 -28.60 3.49
N ALA A 204 11.09 -29.82 3.82
CA ALA A 204 10.50 -30.09 5.12
C ALA A 204 11.47 -29.86 6.28
N ASN A 205 12.75 -30.25 6.13
CA ASN A 205 13.77 -30.02 7.15
C ASN A 205 14.02 -28.53 7.38
N GLU A 206 14.15 -27.75 6.30
CA GLU A 206 14.34 -26.30 6.38
C GLU A 206 13.13 -25.59 7.00
N LEU A 207 11.92 -25.97 6.59
CA LEU A 207 10.67 -25.43 7.12
C LEU A 207 10.40 -25.87 8.57
N SER A 208 10.93 -26.99 9.03
CA SER A 208 10.70 -27.46 10.41
C SER A 208 11.34 -26.54 11.46
N VAL A 209 12.35 -25.75 11.09
CA VAL A 209 12.99 -24.76 11.98
C VAL A 209 12.00 -23.64 12.36
N LEU A 210 11.02 -23.37 11.50
CA LEU A 210 9.96 -22.39 11.72
C LEU A 210 8.85 -22.92 12.65
N VAL A 211 8.71 -24.24 12.84
CA VAL A 211 7.58 -24.86 13.57
C VAL A 211 7.70 -24.74 15.09
N ASP A 212 8.86 -24.37 15.62
CA ASP A 212 9.06 -24.21 17.06
C ASP A 212 8.05 -23.17 17.62
N PRO A 213 7.14 -23.56 18.55
CA PRO A 213 6.07 -22.69 19.06
C PRO A 213 6.56 -21.39 19.68
N GLY A 214 7.83 -21.32 20.10
CA GLY A 214 8.46 -20.08 20.57
C GLY A 214 8.85 -19.10 19.45
N ASN A 215 8.97 -19.55 18.20
CA ASN A 215 9.61 -18.82 17.10
C ASN A 215 8.63 -18.22 16.08
N ILE A 216 7.39 -18.68 16.03
CA ILE A 216 6.34 -18.07 15.21
C ILE A 216 5.11 -17.94 16.07
N GLY A 217 4.56 -16.73 16.18
CA GLY A 217 3.37 -16.48 16.98
C GLY A 217 3.61 -15.48 18.09
N GLY A 218 4.01 -14.27 17.71
CA GLY A 218 3.82 -13.13 18.59
C GLY A 218 2.32 -12.91 18.76
N GLU A 219 1.74 -13.25 19.91
CA GLU A 219 0.37 -12.86 20.19
C GLU A 219 0.30 -11.33 20.22
N LEU A 220 -0.83 -10.75 19.82
CA LEU A 220 -1.04 -9.30 19.91
C LEU A 220 -0.85 -8.78 21.34
N HIS A 221 -0.99 -9.65 22.33
CA HIS A 221 -0.88 -9.36 23.75
C HIS A 221 0.45 -9.74 24.39
N ASP A 222 1.39 -10.35 23.65
CA ASP A 222 2.73 -10.62 24.17
C ASP A 222 3.39 -9.34 24.73
N PRO A 223 4.23 -9.42 25.77
CA PRO A 223 5.09 -8.32 26.15
C PRO A 223 5.88 -7.82 24.94
N GLU A 224 5.99 -6.50 24.78
CA GLU A 224 6.60 -5.91 23.59
C GLU A 224 8.03 -6.41 23.30
N PRO A 225 8.94 -6.54 24.27
CA PRO A 225 10.29 -7.07 24.03
C PRO A 225 10.27 -8.50 23.48
N ASP A 226 9.36 -9.34 24.00
CA ASP A 226 9.21 -10.73 23.56
C ASP A 226 8.67 -10.79 22.14
N TYR A 227 7.68 -9.95 21.81
CA TYR A 227 7.10 -9.87 20.47
C TYR A 227 8.13 -9.50 19.41
N VAL A 228 8.93 -8.46 19.67
CA VAL A 228 9.95 -8.02 18.70
C VAL A 228 11.04 -9.07 18.54
N THR A 229 11.49 -9.70 19.63
CA THR A 229 12.48 -10.79 19.60
C THR A 229 12.00 -11.98 18.77
N LYS A 230 10.72 -12.37 18.90
CA LYS A 230 10.10 -13.40 18.07
C LYS A 230 10.10 -12.99 16.60
N CYS A 231 9.69 -11.77 16.27
CA CYS A 231 9.70 -11.26 14.90
C CYS A 231 11.10 -11.29 14.27
N GLU A 232 12.13 -10.83 15.00
CA GLU A 232 13.52 -10.86 14.53
C GLU A 232 14.01 -12.30 14.29
N THR A 233 13.63 -13.23 15.16
CA THR A 233 13.96 -14.65 14.99
C THR A 233 13.29 -15.25 13.77
N THR A 234 11.99 -14.99 13.56
CA THR A 234 11.29 -15.42 12.33
C THR A 234 11.95 -14.81 11.09
N ILE A 235 12.29 -13.51 11.11
CA ILE A 235 12.99 -12.83 10.00
C ILE A 235 14.31 -13.54 9.68
N ARG A 236 15.13 -13.83 10.69
CA ARG A 236 16.41 -14.54 10.54
C ARG A 236 16.23 -15.92 9.91
N GLN A 237 15.25 -16.70 10.37
CA GLN A 237 14.97 -18.02 9.84
C GLN A 237 14.46 -17.97 8.39
N LEU A 238 13.57 -17.03 8.06
CA LEU A 238 13.11 -16.83 6.69
C LEU A 238 14.27 -16.43 5.75
N ILE A 239 15.14 -15.52 6.18
CA ILE A 239 16.34 -15.14 5.41
C ILE A 239 17.20 -16.38 5.12
N HIS A 240 17.42 -17.22 6.13
CA HIS A 240 18.17 -18.46 5.97
C HIS A 240 17.49 -19.36 4.93
N ILE A 241 16.21 -19.68 5.09
CA ILE A 241 15.47 -20.56 4.18
C ILE A 241 15.52 -20.05 2.73
N PHE A 242 15.34 -18.75 2.49
CA PHE A 242 15.39 -18.20 1.14
C PHE A 242 16.80 -18.06 0.56
N SER A 243 17.84 -18.27 1.38
CA SER A 243 19.23 -18.39 0.92
C SER A 243 19.61 -19.82 0.49
N THR A 244 18.86 -20.85 0.93
CA THR A 244 19.12 -22.25 0.60
C THR A 244 18.46 -22.69 -0.72
N PRO A 245 18.83 -23.86 -1.27
CA PRO A 245 18.11 -24.46 -2.40
C PRO A 245 16.61 -24.65 -2.15
N ALA A 246 16.20 -24.92 -0.90
CA ALA A 246 14.79 -25.07 -0.54
C ALA A 246 13.98 -23.80 -0.85
N GLY A 247 14.53 -22.62 -0.53
CA GLY A 247 13.92 -21.34 -0.86
C GLY A 247 13.63 -21.17 -2.36
N LYS A 248 14.60 -21.53 -3.22
CA LYS A 248 14.42 -21.48 -4.68
C LYS A 248 13.31 -22.41 -5.16
N THR A 249 13.24 -23.62 -4.59
CA THR A 249 12.19 -24.58 -4.93
C THR A 249 10.81 -24.10 -4.45
N ILE A 250 10.72 -23.49 -3.27
CA ILE A 250 9.47 -22.86 -2.78
C ILE A 250 9.00 -21.76 -3.75
N GLU A 251 9.91 -20.90 -4.21
CA GLU A 251 9.59 -19.85 -5.19
C GLU A 251 9.12 -20.42 -6.52
N GLN A 252 9.78 -21.48 -7.01
CA GLN A 252 9.39 -22.17 -8.23
C GLN A 252 7.99 -22.78 -8.09
N ARG A 253 7.71 -23.50 -7.00
CA ARG A 253 6.39 -24.11 -6.73
C ARG A 253 5.28 -23.07 -6.61
N ALA A 254 5.56 -21.95 -5.95
CA ALA A 254 4.64 -20.83 -5.90
C ALA A 254 4.35 -20.24 -7.29
N ALA A 255 5.34 -20.18 -8.18
CA ALA A 255 5.18 -19.70 -9.55
C ALA A 255 4.49 -20.73 -10.47
N GLU A 256 4.72 -22.02 -10.26
CA GLU A 256 4.05 -23.12 -10.98
C GLU A 256 2.60 -23.27 -10.56
N GLY A 257 2.31 -23.15 -9.26
CA GLY A 257 0.96 -23.17 -8.73
C GLY A 257 0.06 -22.12 -9.36
N ARG A 258 0.53 -20.87 -9.43
CA ARG A 258 -0.20 -19.77 -10.09
C ARG A 258 -0.41 -19.98 -11.60
N ARG A 259 0.45 -20.75 -12.26
CA ARG A 259 0.35 -21.06 -13.71
C ARG A 259 -0.53 -22.27 -13.99
N SER A 260 -0.65 -23.19 -13.04
CA SER A 260 -1.26 -24.51 -13.22
C SER A 260 -2.64 -24.62 -12.57
N SER A 261 -3.18 -23.53 -12.02
CA SER A 261 -4.55 -23.46 -11.49
C SER A 261 -5.57 -23.83 -12.58
N MET A 262 -5.90 -25.12 -12.63
CA MET A 262 -7.01 -25.67 -13.40
C MET A 262 -8.29 -25.58 -12.56
N PRO A 263 -9.46 -25.36 -13.19
CA PRO A 263 -10.74 -25.37 -12.50
C PRO A 263 -10.96 -26.62 -11.63
N GLY A 264 -11.13 -26.44 -10.32
CA GLY A 264 -11.54 -27.49 -9.38
C GLY A 264 -10.41 -28.34 -8.78
N ILE A 265 -9.14 -27.97 -8.94
CA ILE A 265 -8.01 -28.62 -8.26
C ILE A 265 -7.36 -27.61 -7.31
N THR A 266 -7.30 -27.93 -6.00
CA THR A 266 -6.64 -27.17 -4.90
C THR A 266 -5.10 -27.12 -5.01
N SER A 267 -4.59 -27.07 -6.23
CA SER A 267 -3.18 -27.19 -6.54
C SER A 267 -2.41 -25.92 -6.16
N MET A 268 -1.50 -26.07 -5.19
CA MET A 268 -0.36 -25.19 -4.89
C MET A 268 -0.61 -23.74 -4.41
N GLU A 269 -1.83 -23.36 -4.01
CA GLU A 269 -2.07 -22.04 -3.39
C GLU A 269 -1.24 -21.81 -2.12
N VAL A 270 -1.12 -22.85 -1.30
CA VAL A 270 -0.37 -22.87 -0.03
C VAL A 270 1.07 -22.35 -0.18
N TRP A 271 1.80 -22.77 -1.22
CA TRP A 271 3.16 -22.28 -1.48
C TRP A 271 3.18 -20.80 -1.84
N SER A 272 2.15 -20.35 -2.57
CA SER A 272 2.02 -18.97 -3.01
C SER A 272 1.63 -18.03 -1.86
N ASP A 273 0.81 -18.50 -0.92
CA ASP A 273 0.37 -17.78 0.28
C ASP A 273 1.47 -17.77 1.35
N PHE A 274 2.17 -18.89 1.57
CA PHE A 274 3.38 -18.92 2.41
C PHE A 274 4.41 -17.90 1.92
N LEU A 275 4.74 -17.94 0.62
CA LEU A 275 5.69 -17.01 0.02
C LEU A 275 5.21 -15.56 0.11
N HIS A 276 3.90 -15.31 0.00
CA HIS A 276 3.32 -13.99 0.19
C HIS A 276 3.59 -13.47 1.60
N ASN A 277 3.18 -14.21 2.62
CA ASN A 277 3.34 -13.80 4.01
C ASN A 277 4.82 -13.66 4.39
N ALA A 278 5.67 -14.60 3.97
CA ALA A 278 7.10 -14.55 4.22
C ALA A 278 7.75 -13.28 3.64
N ARG A 279 7.42 -12.94 2.38
CA ARG A 279 7.96 -11.72 1.76
C ARG A 279 7.41 -10.44 2.39
N ARG A 280 6.20 -10.45 2.95
CA ARG A 280 5.67 -9.32 3.75
C ARG A 280 6.51 -9.08 5.00
N ILE A 281 6.87 -10.14 5.71
CA ILE A 281 7.75 -10.06 6.88
C ILE A 281 9.15 -9.56 6.47
N LEU A 282 9.73 -10.13 5.41
CA LEU A 282 11.06 -9.74 4.92
C LEU A 282 11.12 -8.31 4.33
N ALA A 283 9.98 -7.67 4.07
CA ALA A 283 9.93 -6.29 3.57
C ALA A 283 10.41 -5.26 4.59
N TYR A 284 10.22 -5.51 5.88
CA TYR A 284 10.58 -4.59 6.98
C TYR A 284 12.09 -4.38 7.12
N PRO A 285 12.95 -5.42 7.28
CA PRO A 285 14.40 -5.22 7.31
C PRO A 285 14.92 -4.62 6.01
N GLN A 286 14.34 -4.97 4.86
CA GLN A 286 14.68 -4.32 3.60
C GLN A 286 14.34 -2.82 3.58
N SER A 287 13.24 -2.40 4.21
CA SER A 287 12.87 -0.98 4.30
C SER A 287 13.96 -0.19 5.03
N VAL A 288 14.47 -0.73 6.14
CA VAL A 288 15.58 -0.14 6.91
C VAL A 288 16.84 0.00 6.06
N THR A 289 17.17 -1.01 5.24
CA THR A 289 18.30 -0.92 4.30
C THR A 289 18.13 0.23 3.30
N PHE A 290 16.95 0.37 2.71
CA PHE A 290 16.65 1.46 1.77
C PHE A 290 16.69 2.84 2.44
N PHE A 291 16.29 2.95 3.72
CA PHE A 291 16.38 4.21 4.47
C PHE A 291 17.83 4.67 4.65
N LEU A 292 18.71 3.75 5.05
CA LEU A 292 20.13 4.07 5.22
C LEU A 292 20.83 4.34 3.89
N LEU A 293 20.42 3.64 2.82
CA LEU A 293 20.90 3.92 1.48
C LEU A 293 20.47 5.32 1.01
N ALA A 294 19.19 5.67 1.18
CA ALA A 294 18.68 6.99 0.86
C ALA A 294 19.36 8.09 1.67
N ARG A 295 19.67 7.86 2.94
CA ARG A 295 20.43 8.82 3.79
C ARG A 295 21.85 9.05 3.30
N ARG A 296 22.54 8.02 2.84
CA ARG A 296 23.88 8.17 2.24
C ARG A 296 23.81 8.94 0.91
N THR A 297 22.78 8.69 0.10
CA THR A 297 22.62 9.32 -1.21
C THR A 297 22.12 10.77 -1.13
N TRP A 298 21.17 11.03 -0.23
CA TRP A 298 20.51 12.33 -0.05
C TRP A 298 20.37 12.70 1.44
N PRO A 299 21.46 13.09 2.11
CA PRO A 299 21.41 13.51 3.51
C PRO A 299 20.39 14.63 3.76
N GLN A 300 20.19 15.54 2.80
CA GLN A 300 19.26 16.66 2.89
C GLN A 300 17.80 16.25 3.09
N LEU A 301 17.41 15.01 2.73
CA LEU A 301 16.08 14.49 3.01
C LEU A 301 15.80 14.36 4.52
N PHE A 302 16.84 14.34 5.34
CA PHE A 302 16.80 14.10 6.78
C PHE A 302 17.24 15.33 7.60
N LEU A 303 17.73 16.39 6.96
CA LEU A 303 18.09 17.64 7.64
C LEU A 303 16.83 18.46 7.96
N ASN A 304 16.36 18.36 9.21
CA ASN A 304 15.22 19.11 9.74
C ASN A 304 14.00 19.14 8.79
N PRO A 305 13.49 17.98 8.35
CA PRO A 305 12.38 17.93 7.41
C PRO A 305 11.10 18.51 8.03
N LEU A 306 10.23 19.07 7.19
CA LEU A 306 8.86 19.42 7.58
C LEU A 306 7.95 18.19 7.36
N LEU A 307 7.00 17.98 8.27
CA LEU A 307 6.04 16.88 8.18
C LEU A 307 4.61 17.42 8.25
N SER A 308 3.79 17.02 7.28
CA SER A 308 2.36 17.32 7.27
C SER A 308 1.52 16.12 6.86
N PHE A 309 0.37 15.99 7.52
CA PHE A 309 -0.62 14.95 7.22
C PHE A 309 -1.92 15.62 6.77
N LEU A 310 -2.43 15.17 5.63
CA LEU A 310 -3.77 15.50 5.16
C LEU A 310 -4.81 14.67 5.92
N PRO A 311 -5.97 15.26 6.23
CA PRO A 311 -7.08 14.50 6.82
C PRO A 311 -7.64 13.51 5.80
N SER A 312 -7.97 12.32 6.29
CA SER A 312 -8.63 11.27 5.51
C SER A 312 -9.98 11.74 4.99
N SER A 313 -10.37 11.28 3.80
CA SER A 313 -11.70 11.58 3.27
C SER A 313 -12.79 10.93 4.10
N GLN A 314 -13.94 11.60 4.24
CA GLN A 314 -15.10 11.01 4.89
C GLN A 314 -15.80 9.99 3.98
N PRO A 315 -16.26 8.84 4.52
CA PRO A 315 -17.00 7.86 3.74
C PRO A 315 -18.33 8.42 3.24
N ALA A 316 -18.61 8.22 1.95
CA ALA A 316 -19.82 8.67 1.31
C ALA A 316 -20.97 7.66 1.46
N ALA A 317 -22.19 8.17 1.30
CA ALA A 317 -23.38 7.32 1.24
C ALA A 317 -23.31 6.34 0.06
N ARG A 318 -23.85 5.14 0.27
CA ARG A 318 -23.87 4.07 -0.73
C ARG A 318 -24.61 4.50 -2.01
N PRO A 319 -24.00 4.36 -3.21
CA PRO A 319 -24.58 4.82 -4.48
C PRO A 319 -25.57 3.80 -5.08
N ALA A 320 -26.54 3.34 -4.28
CA ALA A 320 -27.49 2.31 -4.68
C ALA A 320 -28.80 2.87 -5.23
N ARG A 321 -29.34 2.22 -6.26
CA ARG A 321 -30.68 2.49 -6.81
C ARG A 321 -31.24 1.22 -7.45
N ASN A 322 -32.55 0.98 -7.34
CA ASN A 322 -33.21 -0.22 -7.87
C ASN A 322 -32.88 -0.55 -9.34
N LYS A 323 -32.70 0.49 -10.19
CA LYS A 323 -32.37 0.29 -11.61
C LYS A 323 -30.97 -0.27 -11.84
N SER A 324 -30.09 -0.23 -10.85
CA SER A 324 -28.70 -0.71 -10.91
C SER A 324 -28.55 -2.19 -10.51
N MET A 325 -29.65 -2.89 -10.20
CA MET A 325 -29.63 -4.24 -9.63
C MET A 325 -29.65 -5.39 -10.67
N SER A 326 -29.52 -5.06 -11.95
CA SER A 326 -29.49 -6.06 -13.03
C SER A 326 -28.49 -5.64 -14.10
N ALA A 327 -27.74 -6.60 -14.61
CA ALA A 327 -26.72 -6.36 -15.62
C ALA A 327 -27.31 -5.85 -16.95
N ASP A 328 -28.45 -6.37 -17.43
CA ASP A 328 -29.09 -5.87 -18.68
C ASP A 328 -29.41 -4.37 -18.59
N SER A 329 -29.97 -3.95 -17.46
CA SER A 329 -30.28 -2.54 -17.21
C SER A 329 -29.04 -1.66 -17.21
N ILE A 330 -27.96 -2.08 -16.54
CA ILE A 330 -26.68 -1.36 -16.50
C ILE A 330 -26.15 -1.18 -17.93
N VAL A 331 -26.09 -2.27 -18.68
CA VAL A 331 -25.52 -2.31 -20.03
C VAL A 331 -26.26 -1.40 -20.99
N GLY A 332 -27.59 -1.40 -20.93
CA GLY A 332 -28.44 -0.49 -21.72
C GLY A 332 -28.15 0.99 -21.47
N ARG A 333 -27.42 1.34 -20.40
CA ARG A 333 -27.02 2.72 -20.06
C ARG A 333 -25.52 3.00 -20.22
N MET A 334 -24.71 2.00 -20.56
CA MET A 334 -23.26 2.19 -20.74
C MET A 334 -22.89 2.82 -22.08
N THR A 335 -23.67 2.57 -23.13
CA THR A 335 -23.42 3.07 -24.50
C THR A 335 -24.73 3.41 -25.19
N ARG A 336 -24.65 4.25 -26.24
CA ARG A 336 -25.79 4.56 -27.13
C ARG A 336 -25.73 3.78 -28.45
N LYS A 337 -24.68 2.99 -28.65
CA LYS A 337 -24.46 2.24 -29.90
C LYS A 337 -25.21 0.92 -29.83
N GLU A 338 -26.34 0.82 -30.55
CA GLU A 338 -27.24 -0.34 -30.49
C GLU A 338 -26.55 -1.70 -30.73
N LYS A 339 -25.58 -1.73 -31.65
CA LYS A 339 -24.76 -2.92 -31.90
C LYS A 339 -23.96 -3.36 -30.68
N GLU A 340 -23.37 -2.41 -29.95
CA GLU A 340 -22.60 -2.70 -28.73
C GLU A 340 -23.53 -3.16 -27.60
N ILE A 341 -24.70 -2.52 -27.47
CA ILE A 341 -25.73 -2.91 -26.49
C ILE A 341 -26.16 -4.36 -26.72
N THR A 342 -26.45 -4.73 -27.97
CA THR A 342 -26.92 -6.07 -28.33
C THR A 342 -25.86 -7.13 -27.99
N ILE A 343 -24.62 -6.96 -28.46
CA ILE A 343 -23.51 -7.89 -28.19
C ILE A 343 -23.32 -8.08 -26.69
N PHE A 344 -23.33 -6.98 -25.94
CA PHE A 344 -23.07 -7.03 -24.52
C PHE A 344 -24.24 -7.61 -23.73
N ARG A 345 -25.48 -7.33 -24.13
CA ARG A 345 -26.68 -7.97 -23.57
C ARG A 345 -26.67 -9.48 -23.79
N ASP A 346 -26.31 -9.94 -24.99
CA ASP A 346 -26.25 -11.38 -25.28
C ASP A 346 -25.19 -12.06 -24.40
N TYR A 347 -24.04 -11.43 -24.21
CA TYR A 347 -23.02 -11.93 -23.29
C TYR A 347 -23.49 -11.94 -21.84
N VAL A 348 -24.05 -10.84 -21.34
CA VAL A 348 -24.56 -10.74 -19.98
C VAL A 348 -25.67 -11.76 -19.72
N ARG A 349 -26.56 -12.00 -20.69
CA ARG A 349 -27.59 -13.05 -20.60
C ARG A 349 -26.96 -14.43 -20.47
N SER A 350 -25.89 -14.71 -21.23
CA SER A 350 -25.15 -15.97 -21.09
C SER A 350 -24.49 -16.12 -19.72
N LEU A 351 -24.15 -15.01 -19.06
CA LEU A 351 -23.60 -15.02 -17.70
C LEU A 351 -24.65 -15.08 -16.59
N GLN A 352 -25.94 -14.96 -16.91
CA GLN A 352 -27.00 -15.16 -15.90
C GLN A 352 -27.06 -16.60 -15.39
N SER A 353 -26.54 -17.58 -16.15
CA SER A 353 -26.35 -18.94 -15.64
C SER A 353 -25.30 -19.05 -14.53
N PHE A 354 -24.58 -17.96 -14.24
CA PHE A 354 -23.61 -17.82 -13.16
C PHE A 354 -24.01 -16.70 -12.19
N ASP A 355 -25.31 -16.50 -12.00
CA ASP A 355 -25.90 -15.61 -10.98
C ASP A 355 -25.35 -14.17 -11.00
N LEU A 356 -25.05 -13.63 -12.19
CA LEU A 356 -24.46 -12.28 -12.34
C LEU A 356 -25.32 -11.19 -11.68
N ASP A 357 -26.63 -11.22 -11.86
CA ASP A 357 -27.52 -10.24 -11.23
C ASP A 357 -27.53 -10.36 -9.70
N GLN A 358 -27.42 -11.58 -9.16
CA GLN A 358 -27.33 -11.80 -7.71
C GLN A 358 -26.02 -11.25 -7.16
N ARG A 359 -24.90 -11.43 -7.87
CA ARG A 359 -23.59 -10.86 -7.50
C ARG A 359 -23.59 -9.34 -7.53
N ILE A 360 -24.24 -8.73 -8.51
CA ILE A 360 -24.44 -7.27 -8.54
C ILE A 360 -25.28 -6.80 -7.34
N GLN A 361 -26.38 -7.50 -7.04
CA GLN A 361 -27.22 -7.19 -5.89
C GLN A 361 -26.45 -7.33 -4.59
N HIS A 362 -25.66 -8.40 -4.46
CA HIS A 362 -24.80 -8.65 -3.30
C HIS A 362 -23.80 -7.50 -3.12
N GLU A 363 -23.07 -7.09 -4.15
CA GLU A 363 -22.14 -5.95 -4.09
C GLU A 363 -22.84 -4.67 -3.62
N TYR A 364 -24.02 -4.35 -4.17
CA TYR A 364 -24.79 -3.19 -3.72
C TYR A 364 -25.40 -3.34 -2.32
N SER A 365 -25.55 -4.56 -1.80
CA SER A 365 -26.10 -4.82 -0.49
C SER A 365 -25.09 -4.69 0.65
N LYS A 366 -23.78 -4.79 0.35
CA LYS A 366 -22.70 -4.68 1.34
C LYS A 366 -22.82 -3.42 2.18
N ASP A 367 -22.78 -3.58 3.49
CA ASP A 367 -22.76 -2.46 4.44
C ASP A 367 -21.43 -1.71 4.39
N THR A 368 -20.36 -2.42 4.04
CA THR A 368 -19.01 -1.88 3.80
C THR A 368 -18.91 -1.02 2.54
N PHE A 369 -19.94 -0.96 1.69
CA PHE A 369 -19.97 -0.08 0.52
C PHE A 369 -20.17 1.38 0.95
N ARG A 370 -19.07 2.00 1.32
CA ARG A 370 -18.92 3.37 1.84
C ARG A 370 -17.76 4.05 1.14
N PRO A 371 -17.98 4.66 -0.03
CA PRO A 371 -16.88 5.12 -0.86
C PRO A 371 -16.05 6.25 -0.24
N ILE A 372 -14.74 6.16 -0.40
CA ILE A 372 -13.72 7.09 0.09
C ILE A 372 -12.82 7.55 -1.07
N VAL A 373 -12.21 8.72 -0.91
CA VAL A 373 -11.13 9.15 -1.79
C VAL A 373 -9.86 8.47 -1.27
N HIS A 374 -9.22 7.68 -2.13
CA HIS A 374 -7.99 7.01 -1.75
C HIS A 374 -6.85 8.03 -1.55
N SER A 375 -5.91 7.71 -0.66
CA SER A 375 -4.83 8.58 -0.21
C SER A 375 -3.92 9.07 -1.35
N GLU A 376 -3.69 8.25 -2.38
CA GLU A 376 -2.92 8.69 -3.56
C GLU A 376 -3.62 9.85 -4.28
N VAL A 377 -4.93 9.70 -4.47
CA VAL A 377 -5.77 10.67 -5.18
C VAL A 377 -5.99 11.92 -4.32
N LEU A 378 -6.10 11.77 -3.00
CA LEU A 378 -6.16 12.89 -2.07
C LEU A 378 -4.92 13.79 -2.15
N LEU A 379 -3.72 13.20 -2.19
CA LEU A 379 -2.49 13.99 -2.33
C LEU A 379 -2.44 14.72 -3.67
N LEU A 380 -2.74 14.03 -4.77
CA LEU A 380 -2.71 14.68 -6.08
C LEU A 380 -3.72 15.83 -6.19
N ASP A 381 -4.93 15.64 -5.67
CA ASP A 381 -5.96 16.67 -5.64
C ASP A 381 -5.56 17.87 -4.77
N PHE A 382 -4.96 17.62 -3.61
CA PHE A 382 -4.40 18.67 -2.75
C PHE A 382 -3.33 19.49 -3.47
N LEU A 383 -2.37 18.82 -4.13
CA LEU A 383 -1.32 19.52 -4.88
C LEU A 383 -1.91 20.34 -6.04
N ALA A 384 -2.92 19.84 -6.73
CA ALA A 384 -3.54 20.53 -7.86
C ALA A 384 -4.32 21.78 -7.43
N LYS A 385 -4.84 21.80 -6.20
CA LYS A 385 -5.70 22.87 -5.67
C LYS A 385 -5.01 23.80 -4.69
N SER A 386 -3.80 23.47 -4.24
CA SER A 386 -3.09 24.30 -3.27
C SER A 386 -2.69 25.64 -3.91
N PRO A 387 -3.06 26.78 -3.30
CA PRO A 387 -2.70 28.12 -3.79
C PRO A 387 -1.19 28.31 -3.93
N ASP A 388 -0.42 27.59 -3.11
CA ASP A 388 1.03 27.68 -3.06
C ASP A 388 1.71 27.22 -4.37
N PHE A 389 1.00 26.46 -5.22
CA PHE A 389 1.51 26.00 -6.52
C PHE A 389 1.03 26.82 -7.72
N GLY A 390 0.34 27.94 -7.50
CA GLY A 390 0.00 28.93 -8.55
C GLY A 390 -0.65 28.32 -9.79
N ASP A 391 0.03 28.44 -10.95
CA ASP A 391 -0.45 27.97 -12.27
C ASP A 391 -0.43 26.43 -12.44
N GLY A 392 -0.04 25.68 -11.40
CA GLY A 392 -0.18 24.24 -11.34
C GLY A 392 1.05 23.49 -10.84
N ILE A 393 0.97 22.17 -10.91
CA ILE A 393 2.04 21.27 -10.45
C ILE A 393 3.23 21.34 -11.43
N ASN A 394 4.41 21.71 -10.93
CA ASN A 394 5.65 21.80 -11.70
C ASN A 394 6.74 20.92 -11.08
N PRO A 395 7.66 20.33 -11.89
CA PRO A 395 8.81 19.60 -11.38
C PRO A 395 9.57 20.31 -10.26
N SER A 396 9.79 21.63 -10.36
CA SER A 396 10.56 22.38 -9.35
C SER A 396 9.97 22.36 -7.93
N HIS A 397 8.70 21.99 -7.80
CA HIS A 397 8.05 21.82 -6.50
C HIS A 397 8.50 20.53 -5.79
N PHE A 398 8.99 19.54 -6.52
CA PHE A 398 9.37 18.23 -6.01
C PHE A 398 10.86 18.15 -5.74
N PHE A 399 11.23 17.29 -4.81
CA PHE A 399 12.62 16.98 -4.56
C PHE A 399 13.28 16.42 -5.84
N ASN A 400 14.40 17.01 -6.26
CA ASN A 400 15.13 16.68 -7.49
C ASN A 400 14.29 16.69 -8.78
N ASP A 401 13.22 17.49 -8.83
CA ASP A 401 12.31 17.55 -9.98
C ASP A 401 11.56 16.23 -10.27
N TRP A 402 11.63 15.26 -9.37
CA TRP A 402 10.94 13.97 -9.48
C TRP A 402 9.50 14.06 -8.98
N MET A 403 8.58 14.30 -9.90
CA MET A 403 7.15 14.42 -9.61
C MET A 403 6.54 13.06 -9.25
N TYR A 404 6.71 12.59 -8.01
CA TYR A 404 6.30 11.24 -7.62
C TYR A 404 5.43 11.22 -6.35
N ILE A 405 4.32 10.49 -6.42
CA ILE A 405 3.51 10.10 -5.25
C ILE A 405 3.70 8.60 -5.02
N GLY A 406 4.33 8.24 -3.91
CA GLY A 406 4.48 6.86 -3.48
C GLY A 406 3.34 6.40 -2.58
N SER A 407 3.17 5.09 -2.46
CA SER A 407 2.11 4.48 -1.65
C SER A 407 2.54 3.14 -1.05
N SER A 408 1.94 2.76 0.08
CA SER A 408 2.31 1.58 0.87
C SER A 408 2.07 0.26 0.11
N LYS A 409 1.09 0.28 -0.81
CA LYS A 409 0.73 -0.80 -1.73
C LYS A 409 0.76 -0.30 -3.18
N PRO A 410 0.86 -1.17 -4.20
CA PRO A 410 0.64 -0.77 -5.59
C PRO A 410 -0.68 0.00 -5.73
N THR A 411 -0.78 0.90 -6.70
CA THR A 411 -2.00 1.70 -6.87
C THR A 411 -3.16 0.86 -7.39
N CYS A 412 -4.39 1.15 -6.95
CA CYS A 412 -5.56 0.55 -7.56
C CYS A 412 -5.78 1.08 -8.99
N LYS A 413 -6.53 0.33 -9.80
CA LYS A 413 -6.78 0.68 -11.20
C LYS A 413 -7.45 2.04 -11.36
N LEU A 414 -8.38 2.40 -10.46
CA LEU A 414 -9.08 3.68 -10.49
C LEU A 414 -8.18 4.85 -10.08
N CYS A 415 -7.26 4.65 -9.12
CA CYS A 415 -6.21 5.63 -8.82
C CYS A 415 -5.32 5.86 -10.06
N ALA A 416 -4.82 4.79 -10.68
CA ALA A 416 -4.01 4.91 -11.90
C ALA A 416 -4.75 5.66 -13.01
N TYR A 417 -6.04 5.36 -13.21
CA TYR A 417 -6.86 6.08 -14.19
C TYR A 417 -7.00 7.56 -13.87
N TYR A 418 -7.17 7.90 -12.59
CA TYR A 418 -7.23 9.28 -12.15
C TYR A 418 -5.92 10.01 -12.45
N PHE A 419 -4.77 9.45 -12.08
CA PHE A 419 -3.45 10.05 -12.34
C PHE A 419 -3.19 10.26 -13.83
N GLU A 420 -3.44 9.23 -14.65
CA GLU A 420 -3.24 9.30 -16.10
C GLU A 420 -4.17 10.34 -16.77
N GLU A 421 -5.41 10.49 -16.30
CA GLU A 421 -6.38 11.46 -16.85
C GLU A 421 -6.25 12.88 -16.27
N HIS A 422 -5.56 13.04 -15.14
CA HIS A 422 -5.27 14.32 -14.49
C HIS A 422 -4.26 15.16 -15.29
N ARG A 423 -3.35 14.51 -16.03
CA ARG A 423 -2.35 15.15 -16.92
C ARG A 423 -1.37 16.11 -16.24
N SER A 424 -1.20 16.00 -14.91
CA SER A 424 -0.10 16.68 -14.21
C SER A 424 1.26 16.03 -14.42
N HIS A 425 1.29 14.84 -15.05
CA HIS A 425 2.48 14.01 -15.21
C HIS A 425 3.16 13.58 -13.90
N VAL A 426 2.47 13.76 -12.77
CA VAL A 426 2.91 13.18 -11.49
C VAL A 426 2.87 11.67 -11.62
N GLU A 427 4.02 11.06 -11.46
CA GLU A 427 4.20 9.62 -11.43
C GLU A 427 3.63 9.03 -10.14
N HIS A 428 3.25 7.76 -10.23
CA HIS A 428 2.72 7.02 -9.12
C HIS A 428 3.27 5.60 -9.14
N ARG A 429 3.14 4.92 -8.00
CA ARG A 429 3.51 3.51 -7.91
C ARG A 429 2.73 2.68 -8.96
N PRO A 430 3.37 1.73 -9.66
CA PRO A 430 2.69 0.89 -10.65
C PRO A 430 1.44 0.21 -10.09
N THR A 431 0.42 0.03 -10.94
CA THR A 431 -0.88 -0.49 -10.50
C THR A 431 -0.90 -2.01 -10.33
N HIS A 432 -1.63 -2.52 -9.33
CA HIS A 432 -1.93 -3.96 -9.24
C HIS A 432 -3.11 -4.37 -10.14
N GLY A 433 -3.91 -3.41 -10.63
CA GLY A 433 -4.97 -3.64 -11.62
C GLY A 433 -6.35 -3.96 -11.07
N ASN A 434 -6.56 -4.10 -9.75
CA ASN A 434 -7.91 -4.30 -9.21
C ASN A 434 -8.68 -2.98 -9.10
N VAL A 435 -10.00 -3.09 -9.19
CA VAL A 435 -10.96 -2.00 -8.98
C VAL A 435 -11.66 -2.21 -7.63
N TYR A 436 -12.05 -1.13 -6.97
CA TYR A 436 -12.71 -1.18 -5.66
C TYR A 436 -14.02 -0.40 -5.70
N HIS A 437 -15.10 -1.01 -5.20
CA HIS A 437 -16.39 -0.31 -5.08
C HIS A 437 -16.31 0.88 -4.11
N ASN A 438 -15.39 0.85 -3.15
CA ASN A 438 -15.19 1.94 -2.19
C ASN A 438 -14.36 3.12 -2.73
N TRP A 439 -14.05 3.19 -4.02
CA TRP A 439 -13.32 4.32 -4.59
C TRP A 439 -14.27 5.44 -5.06
N ARG A 440 -13.98 6.71 -4.74
CA ARG A 440 -14.68 7.88 -5.29
C ARG A 440 -13.73 9.03 -5.70
N PHE A 441 -14.26 9.97 -6.47
CA PHE A 441 -13.57 11.21 -6.85
C PHE A 441 -13.42 12.17 -5.66
N PRO A 442 -12.38 13.04 -5.68
CA PRO A 442 -12.19 14.09 -4.69
C PRO A 442 -13.39 15.01 -4.48
N ASP A 443 -13.48 15.53 -3.26
CA ASP A 443 -14.46 16.53 -2.89
C ASP A 443 -14.15 17.89 -3.52
N VAL A 444 -15.21 18.67 -3.77
CA VAL A 444 -15.11 20.04 -4.26
C VAL A 444 -15.81 20.93 -3.26
N TYR A 445 -15.15 21.98 -2.81
CA TYR A 445 -15.68 22.90 -1.80
C TYR A 445 -16.14 24.23 -2.43
N PRO A 446 -17.13 24.92 -1.86
CA PRO A 446 -17.61 26.22 -2.36
C PRO A 446 -16.49 27.25 -2.55
N SER A 447 -15.52 27.27 -1.63
CA SER A 447 -14.32 28.11 -1.67
C SER A 447 -13.45 27.90 -2.93
N GLN A 448 -13.56 26.76 -3.61
CA GLN A 448 -12.77 26.42 -4.79
C GLN A 448 -13.39 26.92 -6.11
N GLY A 449 -14.34 27.86 -6.03
CA GLY A 449 -15.08 28.34 -7.19
C GLY A 449 -16.08 27.29 -7.66
N LYS A 450 -17.29 27.31 -7.08
CA LYS A 450 -18.36 26.31 -7.28
C LYS A 450 -18.45 25.80 -8.72
N LYS A 451 -18.48 26.70 -9.71
CA LYS A 451 -18.64 26.33 -11.12
C LYS A 451 -17.39 25.68 -11.72
N GLU A 452 -16.22 26.25 -11.49
CA GLU A 452 -14.95 25.78 -12.05
C GLU A 452 -14.55 24.43 -11.44
N GLY A 453 -14.66 24.29 -10.12
CA GLY A 453 -14.42 23.03 -9.42
C GLY A 453 -15.42 21.92 -9.80
N GLU A 454 -16.70 22.24 -9.95
CA GLU A 454 -17.72 21.28 -10.43
C GLU A 454 -17.43 20.83 -11.87
N GLU A 455 -17.08 21.76 -12.76
CA GLU A 455 -16.74 21.46 -14.16
C GLU A 455 -15.47 20.61 -14.25
N ALA A 456 -14.42 20.94 -13.51
CA ALA A 456 -13.18 20.15 -13.46
C ALA A 456 -13.43 18.72 -12.95
N ARG A 457 -14.20 18.57 -11.86
CA ARG A 457 -14.60 17.25 -11.36
C ARG A 457 -15.42 16.48 -12.38
N GLN A 458 -16.37 17.13 -13.06
CA GLN A 458 -17.19 16.48 -14.08
C GLN A 458 -16.35 15.97 -15.26
N ILE A 459 -15.38 16.76 -15.72
CA ILE A 459 -14.43 16.36 -16.76
C ILE A 459 -13.65 15.11 -16.33
N MET A 460 -13.14 15.08 -15.10
CA MET A 460 -12.42 13.92 -14.56
C MET A 460 -13.32 12.69 -14.45
N VAL A 461 -14.57 12.86 -13.99
CA VAL A 461 -15.56 11.77 -13.95
C VAL A 461 -15.79 11.17 -15.32
N ASP A 462 -16.02 12.00 -16.34
CA ASP A 462 -16.31 11.52 -17.69
C ASP A 462 -15.10 10.79 -18.32
N ARG A 463 -13.88 11.29 -18.11
CA ARG A 463 -12.65 10.65 -18.60
C ARG A 463 -12.41 9.27 -17.97
N VAL A 464 -12.44 9.17 -16.64
CA VAL A 464 -12.25 7.90 -15.94
C VAL A 464 -13.39 6.91 -16.25
N LEU A 465 -14.63 7.39 -16.33
CA LEU A 465 -15.79 6.58 -16.71
C LEU A 465 -15.66 6.01 -18.13
N GLN A 466 -15.11 6.77 -19.07
CA GLN A 466 -14.88 6.28 -20.42
C GLN A 466 -13.92 5.09 -20.43
N ARG A 467 -12.85 5.14 -19.64
CA ARG A 467 -11.91 4.02 -19.49
C ARG A 467 -12.56 2.80 -18.85
N LEU A 468 -13.28 3.00 -17.75
CA LEU A 468 -13.99 1.94 -17.05
C LEU A 468 -15.00 1.22 -17.95
N ARG A 469 -15.76 1.98 -18.75
CA ARG A 469 -16.67 1.38 -19.74
C ARG A 469 -15.92 0.61 -20.81
N LYS A 470 -14.82 1.16 -21.33
CA LYS A 470 -13.99 0.51 -22.33
C LYS A 470 -13.47 -0.83 -21.82
N ASP A 471 -13.00 -0.91 -20.57
CA ASP A 471 -12.55 -2.14 -19.95
C ASP A 471 -13.66 -3.19 -19.87
N ALA A 472 -14.83 -2.79 -19.36
CA ALA A 472 -15.98 -3.68 -19.29
C ALA A 472 -16.34 -4.22 -20.69
N PHE A 473 -16.38 -3.35 -21.72
CA PHE A 473 -16.58 -3.77 -23.12
C PHE A 473 -15.48 -4.68 -23.65
N ASP A 474 -14.22 -4.45 -23.27
CA ASP A 474 -13.09 -5.24 -23.72
C ASP A 474 -13.09 -6.65 -23.11
N ILE A 475 -13.49 -6.80 -21.84
CA ILE A 475 -13.70 -8.11 -21.19
C ILE A 475 -14.66 -8.96 -22.05
N VAL A 476 -15.78 -8.37 -22.45
CA VAL A 476 -16.82 -9.04 -23.25
C VAL A 476 -16.35 -9.33 -24.68
N ARG A 477 -15.79 -8.34 -25.36
CA ARG A 477 -15.39 -8.46 -26.78
C ARG A 477 -14.26 -9.42 -27.00
N LYS A 478 -13.25 -9.35 -26.15
CA LYS A 478 -12.01 -10.11 -26.32
C LYS A 478 -12.11 -11.49 -25.66
N LYS A 479 -13.23 -11.79 -24.98
CA LYS A 479 -13.40 -12.96 -24.10
C LYS A 479 -12.17 -13.12 -23.18
N ILE A 480 -11.56 -12.00 -22.81
CA ILE A 480 -10.38 -12.01 -21.96
C ILE A 480 -10.91 -12.31 -20.57
N PRO A 481 -10.39 -13.36 -19.91
CA PRO A 481 -10.77 -13.60 -18.54
C PRO A 481 -10.47 -12.35 -17.71
N PRO A 482 -11.41 -11.89 -16.87
CA PRO A 482 -11.21 -10.71 -16.04
C PRO A 482 -9.89 -10.85 -15.29
N THR A 483 -9.02 -9.85 -15.41
CA THR A 483 -7.77 -9.83 -14.66
C THR A 483 -8.08 -9.38 -13.24
N TYR A 484 -8.11 -10.32 -12.32
CA TYR A 484 -8.32 -10.09 -10.89
C TYR A 484 -7.12 -10.66 -10.14
N LYS A 485 -6.53 -9.85 -9.26
CA LYS A 485 -5.52 -10.31 -8.31
C LYS A 485 -6.17 -10.49 -6.95
N ARG A 486 -6.27 -11.74 -6.49
CA ARG A 486 -6.81 -12.11 -5.16
C ARG A 486 -6.13 -11.34 -4.03
N LEU A 487 -4.83 -11.07 -4.16
CA LEU A 487 -4.06 -10.26 -3.22
C LEU A 487 -3.79 -8.90 -3.85
N ASP A 488 -4.40 -7.85 -3.28
CA ASP A 488 -4.19 -6.43 -3.66
C ASP A 488 -2.74 -5.97 -3.49
N THR A 489 -1.99 -6.71 -2.68
CA THR A 489 -0.64 -6.38 -2.34
C THR A 489 0.30 -7.30 -3.12
N ASN A 490 0.99 -6.76 -4.14
CA ASN A 490 2.02 -7.49 -4.88
C ASN A 490 3.07 -8.04 -3.91
N THR A 491 3.23 -9.36 -3.85
CA THR A 491 4.21 -10.07 -3.00
C THR A 491 5.65 -9.52 -3.15
N PHE A 492 5.98 -8.97 -4.32
CA PHE A 492 7.28 -8.34 -4.61
C PHE A 492 7.34 -6.83 -4.35
N SER A 493 6.20 -6.16 -4.24
CA SER A 493 6.17 -4.73 -3.87
C SER A 493 6.51 -4.52 -2.40
N ALA A 494 6.37 -5.56 -1.58
CA ALA A 494 6.96 -5.63 -0.26
C ALA A 494 8.49 -5.77 -0.34
N THR A 495 8.99 -6.59 -1.27
CA THR A 495 10.41 -6.92 -1.40
C THR A 495 11.04 -6.44 -2.71
N VAL A 496 11.60 -5.23 -2.67
CA VAL A 496 12.41 -4.69 -3.76
C VAL A 496 13.78 -5.36 -3.73
N SER A 497 14.15 -6.06 -4.81
CA SER A 497 15.48 -6.66 -4.99
C SER A 497 16.43 -5.65 -5.63
N MET A 498 17.62 -5.46 -5.05
CA MET A 498 18.66 -4.55 -5.56
C MET A 498 19.41 -5.20 -6.73
N ALA A 499 19.64 -4.46 -7.82
CA ALA A 499 20.59 -4.89 -8.86
C ALA A 499 22.03 -4.52 -8.46
N GLU A 500 22.95 -5.48 -8.48
CA GLU A 500 24.38 -5.28 -8.21
C GLU A 500 25.00 -4.34 -9.28
N GLY A 501 25.19 -3.07 -8.93
CA GLY A 501 25.71 -2.03 -9.83
C GLY A 501 27.05 -1.43 -9.44
N TRP A 502 27.79 -2.01 -8.49
CA TRP A 502 29.09 -1.52 -8.05
C TRP A 502 30.14 -2.63 -8.12
N THR A 503 30.86 -2.73 -9.24
CA THR A 503 32.06 -3.58 -9.36
C THR A 503 33.33 -2.74 -9.60
N ARG A 504 34.22 -2.77 -8.60
CA ARG A 504 35.70 -2.80 -8.67
C ARG A 504 36.17 -2.98 -7.22
N SER A 505 36.74 -4.10 -6.77
CA SER A 505 37.51 -5.14 -7.44
C SER A 505 37.40 -6.48 -6.68
N GLY A 506 37.32 -7.58 -7.44
CA GLY A 506 37.86 -8.89 -7.05
C GLY A 506 36.95 -9.83 -6.24
N GLY A 507 36.44 -10.87 -6.91
CA GLY A 507 35.88 -12.07 -6.27
C GLY A 507 34.44 -12.36 -6.65
N SER A 508 34.25 -13.32 -7.55
CA SER A 508 32.95 -13.77 -8.05
C SER A 508 32.21 -14.63 -7.02
N THR A 509 31.11 -14.14 -6.44
CA THR A 509 30.00 -14.95 -5.90
C THR A 509 28.70 -14.15 -5.93
N SER A 510 27.61 -14.79 -6.35
CA SER A 510 26.25 -14.23 -6.43
C SER A 510 25.77 -13.73 -5.06
N SER A 511 25.58 -12.41 -4.89
CA SER A 511 25.50 -11.71 -3.60
C SER A 511 24.15 -11.00 -3.41
N GLY A 512 23.04 -11.69 -3.70
CA GLY A 512 21.70 -11.21 -3.33
C GLY A 512 21.33 -11.43 -1.86
N SER A 513 22.08 -12.30 -1.16
CA SER A 513 21.83 -12.71 0.22
C SER A 513 22.78 -12.08 1.23
N ASP A 514 23.94 -11.53 0.83
CA ASP A 514 24.98 -11.14 1.78
C ASP A 514 24.59 -9.94 2.63
N ASP A 515 23.97 -8.89 2.07
CA ASP A 515 23.61 -7.70 2.89
C ASP A 515 22.51 -8.00 3.93
N VAL A 516 21.60 -8.92 3.62
CA VAL A 516 20.52 -9.35 4.52
C VAL A 516 20.98 -10.46 5.48
N ALA A 517 21.96 -11.28 5.09
CA ALA A 517 22.63 -12.21 5.98
C ALA A 517 23.62 -11.51 6.93
N SER A 518 24.30 -10.44 6.49
CA SER A 518 25.14 -9.57 7.33
C SER A 518 24.34 -8.83 8.39
N LEU A 519 23.06 -8.51 8.13
CA LEU A 519 22.12 -8.00 9.15
C LEU A 519 21.90 -8.99 10.31
N VAL A 520 22.12 -10.28 10.07
CA VAL A 520 21.73 -11.38 10.96
C VAL A 520 22.93 -12.05 11.65
N GLY A 521 24.09 -12.08 11.01
CA GLY A 521 25.32 -12.71 11.54
C GLY A 521 25.86 -12.12 12.85
N GLU A 522 25.33 -10.98 13.31
CA GLU A 522 25.81 -10.24 14.50
C GLU A 522 24.69 -9.92 15.52
N LEU A 523 23.58 -10.64 15.48
CA LEU A 523 22.53 -10.60 16.51
C LEU A 523 22.92 -11.52 17.67
N ASP A 524 23.91 -11.11 18.48
CA ASP A 524 24.12 -11.69 19.81
C ASP A 524 23.04 -11.14 20.76
N VAL A 525 22.38 -12.04 21.48
CA VAL A 525 21.23 -11.74 22.34
C VAL A 525 21.74 -11.53 23.75
N GLY A 526 22.02 -10.27 24.08
CA GLY A 526 22.31 -9.82 25.43
C GLY A 526 22.11 -8.31 25.51
N GLU A 527 21.30 -7.88 26.48
CA GLU A 527 20.96 -6.48 26.83
C GLU A 527 19.78 -5.85 26.08
N ALA A 528 18.57 -6.28 26.46
CA ALA A 528 17.32 -5.57 26.22
C ALA A 528 16.61 -5.23 27.55
N GLU A 529 17.20 -4.36 28.37
CA GLU A 529 16.53 -3.76 29.54
C GLU A 529 17.01 -2.31 29.76
N GLU A 530 16.57 -1.35 28.93
CA GLU A 530 16.55 0.07 29.36
C GLU A 530 15.71 1.02 28.47
N ARG A 531 14.51 0.63 27.99
CA ARG A 531 13.68 1.61 27.25
C ARG A 531 12.16 1.45 27.32
N ALA A 532 11.62 0.86 28.40
CA ALA A 532 10.18 0.72 28.61
C ALA A 532 9.45 2.01 29.06
N GLY A 533 10.10 3.17 29.05
CA GLY A 533 9.54 4.40 29.62
C GLY A 533 9.43 5.54 28.63
N LEU A 534 8.58 5.43 27.58
CA LEU A 534 8.15 6.58 26.79
C LEU A 534 6.95 6.35 25.86
N PHE A 535 6.11 5.33 26.05
CA PHE A 535 4.79 5.24 25.39
C PHE A 535 3.81 4.43 26.26
N ALA A 536 3.52 4.89 27.47
CA ALA A 536 2.39 4.39 28.26
C ALA A 536 1.28 5.45 28.23
N ALA A 537 0.42 5.36 27.21
CA ALA A 537 -0.89 6.01 27.25
C ALA A 537 -1.91 4.91 27.48
N GLU A 538 -2.39 4.81 28.72
CA GLU A 538 -3.56 4.01 29.08
C GLU A 538 -4.74 4.49 28.21
N GLY A 539 -5.27 3.58 27.41
CA GLY A 539 -6.55 3.75 26.74
C GLY A 539 -7.47 2.67 27.27
N GLU A 540 -8.41 3.05 28.13
CA GLU A 540 -9.66 2.32 28.27
C GLU A 540 -10.30 2.28 26.87
N LEU A 541 -10.44 1.07 26.32
CA LEU A 541 -11.21 0.81 25.12
C LEU A 541 -12.59 0.37 25.59
N ASP A 542 -13.60 1.16 25.25
CA ASP A 542 -15.00 0.76 25.33
C ASP A 542 -15.20 -0.48 24.45
N ASP A 543 -15.74 -1.54 25.07
CA ASP A 543 -16.23 -2.74 24.41
C ASP A 543 -17.43 -2.36 23.51
N ASP A 544 -17.19 -2.30 22.20
CA ASP A 544 -18.25 -2.44 21.20
C ASP A 544 -17.92 -3.71 20.41
N ASP A 545 -18.64 -4.79 20.77
CA ASP A 545 -18.67 -6.07 20.07
C ASP A 545 -19.23 -5.86 18.65
N GLY A 546 -18.37 -5.35 17.76
CA GLY A 546 -18.58 -5.29 16.33
C GLY A 546 -18.10 -6.59 15.70
N ASP A 547 -19.02 -7.52 15.51
CA ASP A 547 -19.00 -8.68 14.61
C ASP A 547 -17.88 -8.60 13.55
N ASP A 548 -16.81 -9.38 13.76
CA ASP A 548 -15.71 -9.58 12.84
C ASP A 548 -16.25 -10.17 11.53
N GLY A 549 -16.61 -9.28 10.62
CA GLY A 549 -16.92 -9.59 9.23
C GLY A 549 -15.71 -10.26 8.58
N ASP A 550 -15.80 -11.58 8.48
CA ASP A 550 -15.02 -12.49 7.67
C ASP A 550 -14.61 -11.87 6.32
N ASP A 551 -13.40 -11.31 6.26
CA ASP A 551 -12.67 -11.02 5.01
C ASP A 551 -12.02 -12.31 4.45
N GLY A 552 -12.71 -13.45 4.62
CA GLY A 552 -12.58 -14.65 3.84
C GLY A 552 -13.39 -14.52 2.55
N ASP A 553 -12.73 -14.10 1.47
CA ASP A 553 -13.15 -14.48 0.12
C ASP A 553 -12.87 -16.00 -0.06
N ASP A 554 -13.60 -16.82 0.70
CA ASP A 554 -13.63 -18.28 0.62
C ASP A 554 -14.93 -18.67 -0.10
N GLY A 555 -14.92 -18.49 -1.42
CA GLY A 555 -15.93 -19.03 -2.34
C GLY A 555 -15.82 -20.55 -2.50
N GLY A 556 -15.88 -21.30 -1.39
CA GLY A 556 -15.94 -22.76 -1.37
C GLY A 556 -17.34 -23.24 -1.03
N ALA A 557 -18.22 -23.38 -2.03
CA ALA A 557 -19.51 -24.01 -1.84
C ALA A 557 -19.34 -25.53 -1.66
N MET A 558 -19.63 -26.05 -0.46
CA MET A 558 -19.86 -27.48 -0.25
C MET A 558 -21.20 -27.90 -0.90
N LEU A 559 -21.14 -28.95 -1.71
CA LEU A 559 -22.08 -30.06 -1.65
C LEU A 559 -21.30 -31.33 -1.33
#